data_AF-A0A7S1HL83-F1
#
_entry.id   AF-A0A7S1HL83-F1
#
_cell.length_a   1.000
_cell.length_b   1.000
_cell.length_c   1.000
_cell.angle_alpha   90.00
_cell.angle_beta   90.00
_cell.angle_gamma   90.00
#
_symmetry.space_group_name_H-M   'P 1'
#
loop_
_entity.id
_entity.type
_entity.pdbx_description
1 polymer ?
#
loop_
_entity_poly.entity_id
_entity_poly.type
_entity_poly.pdbx_seq_one_letter_code
_entity_poly.pdbx_strand_id
1 'polypeptide(L)'
;SLLSLLFLHYFLPSSILTTFPHVGIAVPHVAMTTPGLAAIAEVRHLAINLSGPLCAHLTDLLDMDEEHAKWLVDMGAVFIDKVRVGAGAYNAIVPQGSYLRVHPSPRRFPVAWTADWQKRLVHVNSNYVIVNKPGGLPCHASLDNAKETTEACAERALSAEVGSISALHRLDVPTHGLMCLGRTPFFAAHFSRLLRMRRVRKEYLALASAPPQLGSMVHYMRPSERSPR
;
A
#
# COMPACT_ATOMS: atom_id res chain seq x y z
N SER A 1 -29.36 -15.86 10.44
CA SER A 1 -28.27 -15.11 11.12
C SER A 1 -27.54 -14.22 10.12
N LEU A 2 -28.03 -12.99 9.94
CA LEU A 2 -27.32 -11.94 9.19
C LEU A 2 -26.20 -11.40 10.08
N LEU A 3 -24.97 -11.40 9.59
CA LEU A 3 -23.87 -10.66 10.19
C LEU A 3 -24.09 -9.18 9.81
N SER A 4 -25.02 -8.53 10.51
CA SER A 4 -25.16 -7.07 10.48
C SER A 4 -23.93 -6.52 11.18
N LEU A 5 -22.90 -6.15 10.42
CA LEU A 5 -21.85 -5.27 10.92
C LEU A 5 -22.52 -3.93 11.23
N LEU A 6 -23.02 -3.80 12.46
CA LEU A 6 -23.39 -2.52 13.06
C LEU A 6 -22.16 -1.63 13.01
N PHE A 7 -22.14 -0.68 12.09
CA PHE A 7 -21.27 0.49 12.22
C PHE A 7 -22.10 1.61 12.83
N LEU A 8 -21.61 1.99 14.00
CA LEU A 8 -22.08 3.05 14.88
C LEU A 8 -22.57 4.28 14.11
N HIS A 9 -23.77 4.72 14.47
CA HIS A 9 -24.18 6.12 14.41
C HIS A 9 -23.08 7.00 15.00
N TYR A 10 -22.47 7.86 14.19
CA TYR A 10 -21.99 9.14 14.68
C TYR A 10 -22.97 10.20 14.17
N PHE A 11 -23.90 10.55 15.04
CA PHE A 11 -24.50 11.87 15.06
C PHE A 11 -23.36 12.89 15.04
N LEU A 12 -23.33 13.78 14.06
CA LEU A 12 -22.60 15.03 14.17
C LEU A 12 -23.48 15.96 15.03
N PRO A 13 -23.07 16.37 16.25
CA PRO A 13 -23.58 17.61 16.80
C PRO A 13 -22.91 18.76 16.05
N SER A 14 -23.75 19.63 15.49
CA SER A 14 -23.39 20.89 14.86
C SER A 14 -22.80 21.88 15.89
N SER A 15 -21.58 21.67 16.33
CA SER A 15 -20.75 22.66 17.03
C SER A 15 -19.45 22.01 17.46
N ILE A 16 -18.35 22.31 16.75
CA ILE A 16 -16.96 22.46 17.24
C ILE A 16 -16.10 22.61 15.98
N LEU A 17 -16.01 23.87 15.52
CA LEU A 17 -14.85 24.35 14.77
C LEU A 17 -13.75 24.55 15.83
N THR A 18 -12.86 23.59 16.01
CA THR A 18 -11.62 23.82 16.76
C THR A 18 -10.42 23.58 15.85
N THR A 19 -9.69 24.67 15.66
CA THR A 19 -8.35 24.76 15.08
C THR A 19 -7.41 23.71 15.69
N PHE A 20 -6.83 22.86 14.84
CA PHE A 20 -5.72 21.99 15.25
C PHE A 20 -4.44 22.82 15.39
N PRO A 21 -3.72 22.74 16.53
CA PRO A 21 -2.41 23.37 16.65
C PRO A 21 -1.39 22.61 15.80
N HIS A 22 -0.65 23.34 14.96
CA HIS A 22 0.54 22.84 14.29
C HIS A 22 1.61 22.49 15.33
N VAL A 23 1.73 21.21 15.68
CA VAL A 23 2.92 20.70 16.37
C VAL A 23 3.91 20.30 15.28
N GLY A 24 4.92 21.15 15.09
CA GLY A 24 6.04 20.88 14.19
C GLY A 24 6.86 19.71 14.72
N ILE A 25 6.58 18.50 14.21
CA ILE A 25 7.49 17.37 14.34
C ILE A 25 8.46 17.47 13.17
N ALA A 26 9.73 17.71 13.49
CA ALA A 26 10.82 17.65 12.53
C ALA A 26 10.92 16.22 11.97
N VAL A 27 10.44 16.05 10.74
CA VAL A 27 10.81 14.91 9.91
C VAL A 27 12.29 15.11 9.58
N PRO A 28 13.17 14.09 9.73
CA PRO A 28 14.55 14.23 9.26
C PRO A 28 14.52 14.64 7.79
N HIS A 29 15.04 15.85 7.56
CA HIS A 29 15.11 16.49 6.27
C HIS A 29 16.21 15.77 5.47
N VAL A 30 15.89 14.62 4.88
CA VAL A 30 16.69 14.12 3.76
C VAL A 30 16.45 15.12 2.64
N ALA A 31 17.50 15.85 2.28
CA ALA A 31 17.45 16.92 1.30
C ALA A 31 16.80 16.41 0.01
N MET A 32 15.63 16.96 -0.31
CA MET A 32 15.06 16.90 -1.65
C MET A 32 15.89 17.84 -2.52
N THR A 33 17.09 17.41 -2.93
CA THR A 33 17.64 17.92 -4.18
C THR A 33 16.63 17.51 -5.24
N THR A 34 15.98 18.49 -5.86
CA THR A 34 15.18 18.28 -7.05
C THR A 34 16.18 18.17 -8.20
N PRO A 35 16.49 16.98 -8.76
CA PRO A 35 17.15 16.94 -10.04
C PRO A 35 16.10 17.33 -11.07
N GLY A 36 16.52 18.08 -12.08
CA GLY A 36 15.66 18.62 -13.13
C GLY A 36 14.70 17.57 -13.71
N LEU A 37 13.56 18.07 -14.15
CA LEU A 37 12.55 17.37 -14.92
C LEU A 37 13.18 16.73 -16.19
N ALA A 38 13.70 15.49 -16.11
CA ALA A 38 13.87 14.52 -17.21
C ALA A 38 14.79 13.34 -16.83
N ALA A 39 14.27 12.40 -16.06
CA ALA A 39 14.56 10.98 -16.29
C ALA A 39 13.36 10.21 -15.76
N ILE A 40 12.50 9.74 -16.67
CA ILE A 40 11.65 8.61 -16.32
C ILE A 40 12.66 7.50 -16.05
N ALA A 41 12.91 7.19 -14.77
CA ALA A 41 13.86 6.15 -14.39
C ALA A 41 13.29 4.82 -14.86
N GLU A 42 13.64 4.45 -16.10
CA GLU A 42 13.19 3.21 -16.73
C GLU A 42 13.55 2.03 -15.84
N VAL A 43 12.66 1.03 -15.84
CA VAL A 43 12.91 -0.22 -15.16
C VAL A 43 14.20 -0.83 -15.71
N ARG A 44 15.14 -1.15 -14.83
CA ARG A 44 16.43 -1.74 -15.20
C ARG A 44 16.31 -3.25 -15.17
N HIS A 45 16.87 -3.87 -16.20
CA HIS A 45 16.83 -5.30 -16.42
C HIS A 45 18.27 -5.77 -16.63
N LEU A 46 18.81 -6.51 -15.67
CA LEU A 46 20.23 -6.85 -15.60
C LEU A 46 20.39 -8.37 -15.62
N ALA A 47 21.31 -8.87 -16.45
CA ALA A 47 21.75 -10.25 -16.40
C ALA A 47 23.02 -10.35 -15.55
N ILE A 48 23.04 -11.30 -14.62
CA ILE A 48 24.16 -11.46 -13.68
C ILE A 48 25.19 -12.40 -14.28
N ASN A 49 26.36 -11.86 -14.60
CA ASN A 49 27.44 -12.62 -15.25
C ASN A 49 28.36 -13.35 -14.25
N LEU A 50 28.38 -12.91 -12.99
CA LEU A 50 29.19 -13.50 -11.93
C LEU A 50 28.38 -13.55 -10.64
N SER A 51 28.46 -14.66 -9.92
CA SER A 51 27.79 -14.79 -8.61
C SER A 51 28.34 -13.76 -7.62
N GLY A 52 27.46 -13.10 -6.85
CA GLY A 52 27.90 -12.10 -5.87
C GLY A 52 26.77 -11.52 -5.03
N PRO A 53 27.07 -10.67 -4.03
CA PRO A 53 26.08 -10.04 -3.17
C PRO A 53 25.13 -9.12 -3.96
N LEU A 54 23.85 -9.11 -3.61
CA LEU A 54 22.83 -8.32 -4.30
C LEU A 54 23.16 -6.82 -4.34
N CYS A 55 23.44 -6.18 -3.20
CA CYS A 55 23.71 -4.75 -3.17
C CYS A 55 24.99 -4.39 -3.93
N ALA A 56 26.01 -5.25 -3.98
CA ALA A 56 27.21 -5.03 -4.80
C ALA A 56 26.87 -5.00 -6.30
N HIS A 57 26.00 -5.90 -6.77
CA HIS A 57 25.50 -5.84 -8.15
C HIS A 57 24.73 -4.57 -8.43
N LEU A 58 23.92 -4.09 -7.48
CA LEU A 58 23.17 -2.86 -7.64
C LEU A 58 24.10 -1.63 -7.71
N THR A 59 25.10 -1.54 -6.83
CA THR A 59 26.06 -0.43 -6.85
C THR A 59 26.89 -0.42 -8.13
N ASP A 60 27.43 -1.58 -8.52
CA ASP A 60 28.39 -1.67 -9.62
C ASP A 60 27.72 -1.51 -10.99
N LEU A 61 26.52 -2.07 -11.17
CA LEU A 61 25.85 -2.09 -12.47
C LEU A 61 24.94 -0.87 -12.71
N LEU A 62 24.51 -0.18 -11.66
CA LEU A 62 23.58 0.94 -11.76
C LEU A 62 24.18 2.28 -11.31
N ASP A 63 25.46 2.32 -10.96
CA ASP A 63 26.18 3.54 -10.51
C ASP A 63 25.41 4.27 -9.39
N MET A 64 25.10 3.52 -8.33
CA MET A 64 24.42 4.03 -7.14
C MET A 64 25.20 3.70 -5.87
N ASP A 65 25.00 4.50 -4.83
CA ASP A 65 25.58 4.21 -3.53
C ASP A 65 24.88 3.03 -2.82
N GLU A 66 25.56 2.46 -1.82
CA GLU A 66 25.09 1.31 -1.08
C GLU A 66 23.82 1.61 -0.25
N GLU A 67 23.66 2.85 0.22
CA GLU A 67 22.48 3.27 0.98
C GLU A 67 21.24 3.25 0.10
N HIS A 68 21.34 3.78 -1.12
CA HIS A 68 20.30 3.76 -2.13
C HIS A 68 19.98 2.32 -2.56
N ALA A 69 21.00 1.49 -2.80
CA ALA A 69 20.79 0.08 -3.12
C ALA A 69 19.99 -0.66 -2.03
N LYS A 70 20.37 -0.47 -0.76
CA LYS A 70 19.64 -1.02 0.40
C LYS A 70 18.22 -0.46 0.46
N TRP A 71 18.06 0.84 0.26
CA TRP A 71 16.74 1.50 0.23
C TRP A 71 15.82 0.90 -0.84
N LEU A 72 16.31 0.62 -2.06
CA LEU A 72 15.51 -0.04 -3.10
C LEU A 72 15.08 -1.45 -2.71
N VAL A 73 15.98 -2.26 -2.14
CA VAL A 73 15.65 -3.60 -1.62
C VAL A 73 14.55 -3.49 -0.58
N ASP A 74 14.70 -2.55 0.35
CA ASP A 74 13.77 -2.33 1.45
C ASP A 74 12.41 -1.80 1.01
N MET A 75 12.36 -0.97 -0.02
CA MET A 75 11.10 -0.55 -0.65
C MET A 75 10.42 -1.71 -1.40
N GLY A 76 11.11 -2.83 -1.59
CA GLY A 76 10.66 -3.97 -2.38
C GLY A 76 10.87 -3.77 -3.88
N ALA A 77 11.64 -2.78 -4.31
CA ALA A 77 11.76 -2.37 -5.71
C ALA A 77 12.65 -3.29 -6.57
N VAL A 78 13.16 -4.38 -6.00
CA VAL A 78 14.13 -5.29 -6.60
C VAL A 78 13.54 -6.70 -6.70
N PHE A 79 13.75 -7.36 -7.84
CA PHE A 79 13.32 -8.72 -8.11
C PHE A 79 14.48 -9.54 -8.66
N ILE A 80 14.61 -10.79 -8.20
CA ILE A 80 15.49 -11.81 -8.77
C ILE A 80 14.59 -12.85 -9.43
N ASP A 81 14.76 -13.10 -10.72
CA ASP A 81 14.00 -14.11 -11.47
C ASP A 81 12.48 -14.00 -11.27
N LYS A 82 11.97 -12.76 -11.30
CA LYS A 82 10.56 -12.36 -11.10
C LYS A 82 10.05 -12.50 -9.66
N VAL A 83 10.86 -12.98 -8.73
CA VAL A 83 10.54 -13.04 -7.30
C VAL A 83 11.00 -11.75 -6.64
N ARG A 84 10.11 -11.08 -5.90
CA ARG A 84 10.46 -9.87 -5.16
C ARG A 84 11.47 -10.21 -4.07
N VAL A 85 12.52 -9.42 -3.96
CA VAL A 85 13.48 -9.52 -2.87
C VAL A 85 12.88 -8.98 -1.57
N GLY A 86 13.04 -9.71 -0.48
CA GLY A 86 12.59 -9.28 0.86
C GLY A 86 13.48 -8.17 1.43
N ALA A 87 12.89 -7.32 2.28
CA ALA A 87 13.64 -6.30 3.02
C ALA A 87 14.80 -6.94 3.82
N GLY A 88 15.93 -6.24 3.93
CA GLY A 88 17.12 -6.76 4.62
C GLY A 88 18.00 -7.74 3.83
N ALA A 89 17.58 -8.22 2.65
CA ALA A 89 18.34 -9.21 1.86
C ALA A 89 19.52 -8.60 1.07
N TYR A 90 20.21 -7.62 1.65
CA TYR A 90 21.24 -6.80 1.01
C TYR A 90 22.42 -7.62 0.48
N ASN A 91 22.83 -8.62 1.26
CA ASN A 91 23.97 -9.49 0.95
C ASN A 91 23.55 -10.87 0.46
N ALA A 92 22.28 -11.03 0.04
CA ALA A 92 21.84 -12.28 -0.57
C ALA A 92 22.70 -12.56 -1.81
N ILE A 93 23.23 -13.77 -1.90
CA ILE A 93 24.05 -14.15 -3.04
C ILE A 93 23.14 -14.35 -4.24
N VAL A 94 23.37 -13.56 -5.28
CA VAL A 94 22.70 -13.66 -6.57
C VAL A 94 23.57 -14.55 -7.47
N PRO A 95 23.09 -15.74 -7.87
CA PRO A 95 23.86 -16.64 -8.72
C PRO A 95 24.13 -16.05 -10.11
N GLN A 96 25.24 -16.45 -10.73
CA GLN A 96 25.47 -16.27 -12.15
C GLN A 96 24.29 -16.84 -12.97
N GLY A 97 23.90 -16.11 -14.02
CA GLY A 97 22.77 -16.41 -14.88
C GLY A 97 21.43 -15.85 -14.40
N SER A 98 21.36 -15.35 -13.15
CA SER A 98 20.12 -14.76 -12.62
C SER A 98 19.76 -13.46 -13.34
N TYR A 99 18.47 -13.13 -13.31
CA TYR A 99 17.93 -11.90 -13.87
C TYR A 99 17.45 -10.96 -12.78
N LEU A 100 18.03 -9.76 -12.71
CA LEU A 100 17.55 -8.69 -11.85
C LEU A 100 16.60 -7.76 -12.60
N ARG A 101 15.45 -7.47 -11.98
CA ARG A 101 14.59 -6.35 -12.36
C ARG A 101 14.57 -5.35 -11.22
N VAL A 102 14.99 -4.12 -11.51
CA VAL A 102 15.11 -3.04 -10.53
C VAL A 102 14.24 -1.88 -10.96
N HIS A 103 13.46 -1.34 -10.03
CA HIS A 103 12.68 -0.11 -10.19
C HIS A 103 13.42 1.04 -9.50
N PRO A 104 14.25 1.83 -10.20
CA PRO A 104 15.19 2.76 -9.54
C PRO A 104 14.53 3.98 -8.91
N SER A 105 13.26 4.25 -9.24
CA SER A 105 12.50 5.35 -8.64
C SER A 105 11.11 4.87 -8.22
N PRO A 106 11.01 4.18 -7.07
CA PRO A 106 9.75 3.81 -6.46
C PRO A 106 8.80 4.99 -6.30
N ARG A 107 7.54 4.82 -6.72
CA ARG A 107 6.48 5.79 -6.41
C ARG A 107 6.33 5.95 -4.90
N ARG A 108 6.18 7.18 -4.44
CA ARG A 108 6.13 7.51 -3.01
C ARG A 108 4.72 7.90 -2.56
N PHE A 109 4.36 7.47 -1.35
CA PHE A 109 3.10 7.80 -0.67
C PHE A 109 3.39 8.31 0.76
N PRO A 110 3.76 9.59 0.92
CA PRO A 110 4.20 10.16 2.21
C PRO A 110 3.19 10.01 3.36
N VAL A 111 1.90 9.92 3.04
CA VAL A 111 0.81 9.68 4.01
C VAL A 111 1.03 8.40 4.83
N ALA A 112 1.78 7.42 4.31
CA ALA A 112 2.19 6.22 5.04
C ALA A 112 2.96 6.51 6.34
N TRP A 113 3.62 7.66 6.42
CA TRP A 113 4.52 8.06 7.51
C TRP A 113 4.00 9.22 8.34
N THR A 114 3.16 10.09 7.76
CA THR A 114 2.61 11.26 8.46
C THR A 114 1.28 10.98 9.16
N ALA A 115 0.57 9.93 8.74
CA ALA A 115 -0.67 9.52 9.40
C ALA A 115 -0.41 8.80 10.73
N ASP A 116 -1.21 9.13 11.75
CA ASP A 116 -1.27 8.37 13.01
C ASP A 116 -2.03 7.07 12.77
N TRP A 117 -1.31 5.96 12.56
CA TRP A 117 -1.90 4.68 12.24
C TRP A 117 -2.55 3.99 13.42
N GLN A 118 -2.03 4.18 14.63
CA GLN A 118 -2.62 3.65 15.85
C GLN A 118 -4.04 4.17 16.02
N LYS A 119 -4.29 5.46 15.81
CA LYS A 119 -5.64 6.05 15.84
C LYS A 119 -6.54 5.63 14.68
N ARG A 120 -5.98 5.07 13.61
CA ARG A 120 -6.73 4.61 12.43
C ARG A 120 -7.15 3.15 12.51
N LEU A 121 -6.66 2.39 13.49
CA LEU A 121 -7.14 1.05 13.80
C LEU A 121 -8.51 1.17 14.48
N VAL A 122 -9.59 1.03 13.71
CA VAL A 122 -10.97 1.16 14.20
C VAL A 122 -11.38 -0.08 14.99
N HIS A 123 -10.94 -1.27 14.55
CA HIS A 123 -11.21 -2.53 15.25
C HIS A 123 -10.07 -3.52 14.99
N VAL A 124 -9.66 -4.27 16.00
CA VAL A 124 -8.58 -5.27 15.91
C VAL A 124 -9.02 -6.54 16.64
N ASN A 125 -8.90 -7.69 15.99
CA ASN A 125 -8.98 -8.99 16.67
C ASN A 125 -8.00 -9.99 16.03
N SER A 126 -8.10 -11.26 16.40
CA SER A 126 -7.22 -12.33 15.89
C SER A 126 -7.43 -12.66 14.41
N ASN A 127 -8.61 -12.38 13.85
CA ASN A 127 -8.99 -12.76 12.49
C ASN A 127 -8.86 -11.62 11.48
N TYR A 128 -9.13 -10.39 11.90
CA TYR A 128 -9.18 -9.23 11.02
C TYR A 128 -8.94 -7.92 11.75
N VAL A 129 -8.71 -6.88 10.95
CA VAL A 129 -8.56 -5.49 11.35
C VAL A 129 -9.48 -4.63 10.50
N ILE A 130 -10.16 -3.68 11.11
CA ILE A 130 -10.82 -2.59 10.40
C ILE A 130 -9.96 -1.35 10.56
N VAL A 131 -9.55 -0.75 9.44
CA VAL A 131 -8.76 0.48 9.41
C VAL A 131 -9.54 1.61 8.74
N ASN A 132 -9.36 2.83 9.21
CA ASN A 132 -9.78 4.04 8.51
C ASN A 132 -8.63 4.52 7.60
N LYS A 133 -8.61 4.00 6.37
CA LYS A 133 -7.59 4.28 5.36
C LYS A 133 -7.61 5.77 4.98
N PRO A 134 -6.49 6.49 5.06
CA PRO A 134 -6.40 7.83 4.49
C PRO A 134 -6.36 7.77 2.95
N GLY A 135 -6.76 8.86 2.29
CA GLY A 135 -6.52 9.03 0.86
C GLY A 135 -5.04 9.30 0.57
N GLY A 136 -4.65 9.13 -0.69
CA GLY A 136 -3.25 9.24 -1.12
C GLY A 136 -2.40 8.02 -0.77
N LEU A 137 -3.01 6.87 -0.47
CA LEU A 137 -2.31 5.64 -0.10
C LEU A 137 -2.93 4.40 -0.78
N PRO A 138 -2.11 3.53 -1.39
CA PRO A 138 -2.58 2.27 -1.95
C PRO A 138 -2.98 1.27 -0.85
N CYS A 139 -3.84 0.34 -1.23
CA CYS A 139 -4.28 -0.74 -0.34
C CYS A 139 -3.17 -1.76 -0.08
N HIS A 140 -2.54 -2.24 -1.16
CA HIS A 140 -1.56 -3.33 -1.17
C HIS A 140 -0.28 -2.93 -1.93
N ALA A 141 0.75 -3.77 -1.81
CA ALA A 141 2.03 -3.58 -2.48
C ALA A 141 1.88 -3.39 -4.00
N SER A 142 2.54 -2.37 -4.51
CA SER A 142 2.72 -2.13 -5.94
C SER A 142 4.02 -2.81 -6.41
N LEU A 143 4.27 -2.85 -7.73
CA LEU A 143 5.51 -3.44 -8.27
C LEU A 143 6.77 -2.81 -7.66
N ASP A 144 6.74 -1.50 -7.46
CA ASP A 144 7.89 -0.69 -7.09
C ASP A 144 7.91 -0.29 -5.60
N ASN A 145 6.82 -0.51 -4.87
CA ASN A 145 6.72 -0.10 -3.46
C ASN A 145 5.82 -1.05 -2.65
N ALA A 146 6.43 -1.74 -1.68
CA ALA A 146 5.78 -2.61 -0.70
C ALA A 146 5.63 -1.98 0.69
N LYS A 147 6.39 -0.91 1.01
CA LYS A 147 6.43 -0.30 2.36
C LYS A 147 5.32 0.72 2.62
N GLU A 148 4.87 1.43 1.60
CA GLU A 148 3.96 2.57 1.74
C GLU A 148 2.55 2.19 1.28
N THR A 149 1.96 1.25 1.99
CA THR A 149 0.65 0.67 1.70
C THR A 149 -0.19 0.56 2.96
N THR A 150 -1.50 0.42 2.82
CA THR A 150 -2.41 0.27 3.97
C THR A 150 -2.09 -0.99 4.78
N GLU A 151 -1.78 -2.10 4.11
CA GLU A 151 -1.33 -3.35 4.73
C GLU A 151 -0.06 -3.13 5.57
N ALA A 152 1.01 -2.64 4.96
CA ALA A 152 2.30 -2.45 5.64
C ALA A 152 2.22 -1.44 6.78
N CYS A 153 1.41 -0.39 6.64
CA CYS A 153 1.17 0.56 7.72
C CYS A 153 0.42 -0.07 8.90
N ALA A 154 -0.60 -0.89 8.63
CA ALA A 154 -1.34 -1.59 9.67
C ALA A 154 -0.46 -2.61 10.40
N GLU A 155 0.38 -3.35 9.67
CA GLU A 155 1.36 -4.28 10.24
C GLU A 155 2.31 -3.56 11.19
N ARG A 156 2.91 -2.44 10.74
CA ARG A 156 3.78 -1.61 11.58
C ARG A 156 3.08 -1.08 12.83
N ALA A 157 1.84 -0.62 12.69
CA ALA A 157 1.08 -0.08 13.82
C ALA A 157 0.70 -1.15 14.86
N LEU A 158 0.59 -2.41 14.43
CA LEU A 158 0.25 -3.56 15.25
C LEU A 158 1.48 -4.37 15.71
N SER A 159 2.69 -3.97 15.30
CA SER A 159 3.91 -4.77 15.45
C SER A 159 3.73 -6.22 14.93
N ALA A 160 3.00 -6.38 13.83
CA ALA A 160 2.75 -7.67 13.21
C ALA A 160 3.88 -8.05 12.24
N GLU A 161 4.00 -9.34 11.95
CA GLU A 161 4.94 -9.83 10.93
C GLU A 161 4.60 -9.24 9.55
N VAL A 162 5.64 -8.92 8.78
CA VAL A 162 5.49 -8.36 7.43
C VAL A 162 4.80 -9.38 6.52
N GLY A 163 3.75 -8.94 5.82
CA GLY A 163 2.93 -9.79 4.96
C GLY A 163 1.90 -10.65 5.69
N SER A 164 1.72 -10.50 7.00
CA SER A 164 0.71 -11.22 7.78
C SER A 164 -0.69 -10.62 7.67
N ILE A 165 -0.81 -9.39 7.14
CA ILE A 165 -2.09 -8.68 6.98
C ILE A 165 -2.36 -8.44 5.49
N SER A 166 -3.57 -8.77 5.04
CA SER A 166 -3.97 -8.65 3.64
C SER A 166 -5.28 -7.89 3.44
N ALA A 167 -5.33 -7.06 2.41
CA ALA A 167 -6.52 -6.35 1.96
C ALA A 167 -7.59 -7.31 1.43
N LEU A 168 -8.77 -7.33 2.05
CA LEU A 168 -9.87 -8.21 1.62
C LEU A 168 -10.78 -7.58 0.56
N HIS A 169 -10.70 -6.26 0.43
CA HIS A 169 -11.31 -5.47 -0.63
C HIS A 169 -10.46 -4.21 -0.84
N ARG A 170 -10.68 -3.50 -1.95
CA ARG A 170 -9.88 -2.31 -2.30
C ARG A 170 -10.69 -1.04 -2.20
N LEU A 171 -10.00 0.04 -1.86
CA LEU A 171 -10.39 1.43 -2.07
C LEU A 171 -9.34 2.05 -3.00
N ASP A 172 -9.76 2.96 -3.87
CA ASP A 172 -8.81 3.65 -4.74
C ASP A 172 -7.86 4.50 -3.91
N VAL A 173 -6.69 4.82 -4.49
CA VAL A 173 -5.63 5.59 -3.82
C VAL A 173 -6.18 6.90 -3.18
N PRO A 174 -6.95 7.76 -3.88
CA PRO A 174 -7.45 9.00 -3.27
C PRO A 174 -8.60 8.80 -2.29
N THR A 175 -9.23 7.63 -2.28
CA THR A 175 -10.43 7.37 -1.45
C THR A 175 -10.04 7.20 0.02
N HIS A 176 -10.76 7.89 0.89
CA HIS A 176 -10.70 7.71 2.34
C HIS A 176 -11.76 6.71 2.80
N GLY A 177 -11.54 6.06 3.94
CA GLY A 177 -12.61 5.35 4.66
C GLY A 177 -12.25 3.95 5.12
N LEU A 178 -13.30 3.22 5.53
CA LEU A 178 -13.16 1.94 6.20
C LEU A 178 -12.71 0.83 5.24
N MET A 179 -11.74 0.05 5.70
CA MET A 179 -11.22 -1.10 4.99
C MET A 179 -11.02 -2.28 5.94
N CYS A 180 -11.44 -3.47 5.49
CA CYS A 180 -11.22 -4.72 6.22
C CYS A 180 -9.95 -5.41 5.72
N LEU A 181 -9.04 -5.66 6.64
CA LEU A 181 -7.80 -6.40 6.43
C LEU A 181 -7.89 -7.74 7.15
N GLY A 182 -7.56 -8.84 6.47
CA GLY A 182 -7.53 -10.18 7.04
C GLY A 182 -6.18 -10.47 7.68
N ARG A 183 -6.21 -11.14 8.83
CA ARG A 183 -5.02 -11.65 9.53
C ARG A 183 -4.88 -13.16 9.44
N THR A 184 -5.92 -13.85 8.98
CA THR A 184 -5.92 -15.31 8.80
C THR A 184 -6.45 -15.70 7.43
N PRO A 185 -5.89 -16.74 6.79
CA PRO A 185 -6.40 -17.26 5.52
C PRO A 185 -7.87 -17.72 5.62
N PHE A 186 -8.24 -18.28 6.77
CA PHE A 186 -9.61 -18.70 7.07
C PHE A 186 -10.60 -17.52 6.98
N PHE A 187 -10.29 -16.41 7.65
CA PHE A 187 -11.16 -15.25 7.62
C PHE A 187 -11.19 -14.61 6.23
N ALA A 188 -10.06 -14.54 5.53
CA ALA A 188 -10.00 -14.02 4.17
C ALA A 188 -10.92 -14.81 3.21
N ALA A 189 -10.90 -16.14 3.28
CA ALA A 189 -11.80 -17.00 2.51
C ALA A 189 -13.27 -16.80 2.90
N HIS A 190 -13.55 -16.69 4.21
CA HIS A 190 -14.90 -16.44 4.72
C HIS A 190 -15.44 -15.09 4.22
N PHE A 191 -14.68 -14.01 4.34
CA PHE A 191 -15.07 -12.67 3.91
C PHE A 191 -15.27 -12.58 2.40
N SER A 192 -14.38 -13.21 1.62
CA SER A 192 -14.52 -13.31 0.15
C SER A 192 -15.85 -13.97 -0.24
N ARG A 193 -16.25 -15.02 0.49
CA ARG A 193 -17.56 -15.65 0.30
C ARG A 193 -18.71 -14.69 0.65
N LEU A 194 -18.61 -13.89 1.72
CA LEU A 194 -19.60 -12.87 2.05
C LEU A 194 -19.75 -11.80 0.96
N LEU A 195 -18.63 -11.34 0.38
CA LEU A 195 -18.64 -10.40 -0.75
C LEU A 195 -19.37 -11.00 -1.96
N ARG A 196 -19.04 -12.24 -2.33
CA ARG A 196 -19.67 -12.95 -3.47
C ARG A 196 -21.17 -13.16 -3.27
N MET A 197 -21.59 -13.45 -2.03
CA MET A 197 -23.01 -13.58 -1.67
C MET A 197 -23.70 -12.22 -1.46
N ARG A 198 -23.04 -11.08 -1.72
CA ARG A 198 -23.55 -9.73 -1.48
C ARG A 198 -24.06 -9.50 -0.04
N ARG A 199 -23.41 -10.15 0.94
CA ARG A 199 -23.75 -10.07 2.37
C ARG A 199 -23.00 -8.97 3.12
N VAL A 200 -22.15 -8.22 2.42
CA VAL A 200 -21.43 -7.06 2.95
C VAL A 200 -22.04 -5.80 2.35
N ARG A 201 -22.60 -4.94 3.19
CA ARG A 201 -23.08 -3.60 2.80
C ARG A 201 -21.92 -2.61 2.93
N LYS A 202 -21.71 -1.82 1.89
CA LYS A 202 -20.69 -0.75 1.85
C LYS A 202 -21.40 0.55 1.51
N GLU A 203 -21.20 1.57 2.33
CA GLU A 203 -21.79 2.88 2.16
C GLU A 203 -20.69 3.90 1.94
N TYR A 204 -20.93 4.84 1.02
CA TYR A 204 -19.96 5.83 0.61
C TYR A 204 -20.60 7.20 0.72
N LEU A 205 -19.88 8.13 1.36
CA LEU A 205 -20.18 9.55 1.30
C LEU A 205 -19.32 10.17 0.18
N ALA A 206 -19.95 10.90 -0.73
CA ALA A 206 -19.29 11.54 -1.84
C ALA A 206 -19.80 12.97 -2.03
N LEU A 207 -18.93 13.86 -2.50
CA LEU A 207 -19.28 15.19 -2.97
C LEU A 207 -19.35 15.17 -4.50
N ALA A 208 -20.47 15.63 -5.06
CA ALA A 208 -20.68 15.72 -6.50
C ALA A 208 -20.69 17.18 -6.96
N SER A 209 -20.26 17.45 -8.20
CA SER A 209 -20.25 18.79 -8.79
C SER A 209 -21.64 19.33 -9.11
N ALA A 210 -22.63 18.45 -9.22
CA ALA A 210 -24.05 18.76 -9.40
C ALA A 210 -24.89 17.73 -8.63
N PRO A 211 -26.16 18.04 -8.30
CA PRO A 211 -27.06 17.09 -7.66
C PRO A 211 -27.15 15.79 -8.48
N PRO A 212 -26.81 14.62 -7.89
CA PRO A 212 -26.90 13.36 -8.61
C PRO A 212 -28.37 12.96 -8.80
N GLN A 213 -28.66 12.19 -9.85
CA GLN A 213 -29.95 11.53 -9.98
C GLN A 213 -30.12 10.52 -8.84
N LEU A 214 -31.25 10.59 -8.15
CA LEU A 214 -31.58 9.65 -7.08
C LEU A 214 -32.04 8.32 -7.68
N GLY A 215 -31.70 7.22 -6.99
CA GLY A 215 -32.09 5.88 -7.38
C GLY A 215 -30.90 4.96 -7.64
N SER A 216 -31.18 3.81 -8.25
CA SER A 216 -30.14 2.83 -8.60
C SER A 216 -29.56 3.18 -9.96
N MET A 217 -28.25 3.42 -9.99
CA MET A 217 -27.50 3.59 -11.22
C MET A 217 -26.83 2.26 -11.58
N VAL A 218 -27.06 1.78 -12.81
CA VAL A 218 -26.40 0.58 -13.34
C VAL A 218 -25.51 1.01 -14.50
N HIS A 219 -24.22 0.73 -14.37
CA HIS A 219 -23.23 0.99 -15.41
C HIS A 219 -22.35 -0.24 -15.59
N TYR A 220 -22.05 -0.58 -16.84
CA TYR A 220 -21.21 -1.72 -17.19
C TYR A 220 -19.81 -1.23 -17.57
N MET A 221 -18.79 -1.88 -17.03
CA MET A 221 -17.43 -1.64 -17.50
C MET A 221 -17.29 -2.21 -18.90
N ARG A 222 -16.77 -1.41 -19.85
CA ARG A 222 -16.42 -1.93 -21.17
C ARG A 222 -15.30 -2.97 -21.01
N PRO A 223 -15.43 -4.16 -21.60
CA PRO A 223 -14.33 -5.13 -21.59
C PRO A 223 -13.09 -4.51 -22.23
N SER A 224 -11.95 -4.69 -21.58
CA SER A 224 -10.63 -4.29 -22.05
C SER A 224 -9.62 -5.29 -21.51
N GLU A 225 -8.41 -5.34 -22.09
CA GLU A 225 -7.32 -6.19 -21.58
C GLU A 225 -6.98 -5.93 -20.10
N ARG A 226 -7.31 -4.73 -19.61
CA ARG A 226 -7.06 -4.27 -18.23
C ARG A 226 -8.29 -4.37 -17.33
N SER A 227 -9.44 -4.80 -17.85
CA SER A 227 -10.66 -4.93 -17.05
C SER A 227 -10.51 -6.09 -16.05
N PRO A 228 -10.98 -5.94 -14.79
CA PRO A 228 -11.04 -7.05 -13.84
C PRO A 228 -11.81 -8.21 -14.46
N ARG A 229 -11.19 -9.40 -14.50
CA ARG A 229 -11.82 -10.63 -14.98
C ARG A 229 -12.80 -11.19 -13.94
#